data_AF-A0A358HTW6-F1
#
_entry.id   AF-A0A358HTW6-F1
#
_cell.length_a   1.000
_cell.length_b   1.000
_cell.length_c   1.000
_cell.angle_alpha   90.00
_cell.angle_beta   90.00
_cell.angle_gamma   90.00
#
_symmetry.space_group_name_H-M   'P 1'
#
loop_
_entity.id
_entity.type
_entity.pdbx_description
1 polymer ?
#
loop_
_entity_poly.entity_id
_entity_poly.type
_entity_poly.pdbx_seq_one_letter_code
_entity_poly.pdbx_strand_id
1 'polypeptide(L)' 'MLKAVKFFAGAFLLALGVVSAQPSQAAEWKEHVLGDADAPVTIIEYASLTCPHCAAFHNEVLPEIKEKLIDTGKAKMIFR' A
#
# COMPACT_ATOMS: atom_id res chain seq x y z
N MET A 1 -51.89 -29.46 15.52
CA MET A 1 -50.89 -29.77 14.46
C MET A 1 -50.51 -28.56 13.58
N LEU A 2 -51.27 -27.46 13.56
CA LEU A 2 -51.00 -26.29 12.69
C LEU A 2 -50.18 -25.14 13.32
N LYS A 3 -49.64 -25.30 14.53
CA LYS A 3 -48.87 -24.25 15.24
C LYS A 3 -47.35 -24.40 15.14
N ALA A 4 -46.84 -25.58 14.73
CA ALA A 4 -45.40 -25.85 14.67
C ALA A 4 -44.73 -25.42 13.35
N VAL A 5 -45.50 -25.23 12.27
CA VAL A 5 -44.97 -24.87 10.93
C VAL A 5 -44.74 -23.36 10.76
N LYS A 6 -45.08 -22.52 11.76
CA LYS A 6 -44.83 -21.06 11.69
C LYS A 6 -43.53 -20.62 12.36
N PHE A 7 -42.90 -21.47 13.17
CA PHE A 7 -41.68 -21.09 13.89
C PHE A 7 -40.38 -21.47 13.17
N PHE A 8 -40.43 -22.38 12.18
CA PHE A 8 -39.23 -22.80 11.45
C PHE A 8 -38.92 -21.96 10.20
N ALA A 9 -39.83 -21.10 9.74
CA ALA A 9 -39.61 -20.27 8.56
C ALA A 9 -38.88 -18.95 8.86
N GLY A 10 -38.82 -18.52 10.14
CA GLY A 10 -38.32 -17.19 10.51
C GLY A 10 -36.82 -17.11 10.80
N ALA A 11 -36.18 -18.24 11.12
CA ALA A 11 -34.81 -18.24 11.63
C ALA A 11 -33.72 -18.54 10.58
N PHE A 12 -34.10 -19.02 9.39
CA PHE A 12 -33.12 -19.38 8.35
C PHE A 12 -32.69 -18.20 7.46
N LEU A 13 -33.40 -17.06 7.51
CA LEU A 13 -33.09 -15.87 6.72
C LEU A 13 -32.03 -14.94 7.34
N LEU A 14 -31.52 -15.24 8.55
CA LEU A 14 -30.51 -14.40 9.23
C LEU A 14 -29.06 -14.86 9.01
N ALA A 15 -28.83 -15.98 8.32
CA ALA A 15 -27.48 -16.57 8.20
C ALA A 15 -26.68 -16.15 6.95
N LEU A 16 -27.24 -15.34 6.04
CA LEU A 16 -26.58 -14.96 4.77
C LEU A 16 -26.01 -13.53 4.76
N GLY A 17 -26.01 -12.82 5.89
CA GLY A 17 -25.88 -11.37 5.93
C GLY A 17 -24.55 -10.75 6.38
N VAL A 18 -23.47 -11.50 6.62
CA VAL A 18 -22.19 -10.91 7.04
C VAL A 18 -21.01 -11.65 6.42
N VAL A 19 -20.77 -11.37 5.13
CA VAL A 19 -19.41 -11.41 4.61
C VAL A 19 -18.70 -10.19 5.18
N SER A 20 -18.01 -10.36 6.30
CA SER A 20 -17.05 -9.37 6.78
C SER A 20 -15.88 -9.34 5.79
N ALA A 21 -15.76 -8.27 5.02
CA ALA A 21 -14.52 -7.94 4.33
C ALA A 21 -13.47 -7.64 5.40
N GLN A 22 -12.71 -8.65 5.83
CA GLN A 22 -11.55 -8.41 6.68
C GLN A 22 -10.55 -7.61 5.84
N PRO A 23 -10.15 -6.39 6.27
CA PRO A 23 -9.10 -5.67 5.59
C PRO A 23 -7.87 -6.57 5.63
N SER A 24 -7.33 -6.89 4.45
CA SER A 24 -6.04 -7.55 4.33
C SER A 24 -5.02 -6.67 5.04
N GLN A 25 -4.61 -7.06 6.25
CA GLN A 25 -3.46 -6.45 6.92
C GLN A 25 -2.22 -6.96 6.18
N ALA A 26 -1.94 -6.35 5.03
CA ALA A 26 -0.61 -6.39 4.48
C ALA A 26 0.32 -5.88 5.58
N ALA A 27 1.36 -6.65 5.91
CA ALA A 27 2.35 -6.24 6.90
C ALA A 27 2.84 -4.82 6.53
N GLU A 28 2.63 -3.87 7.44
CA GLU A 28 3.03 -2.48 7.26
C GLU A 28 4.55 -2.41 7.45
N TRP A 29 5.29 -2.76 6.40
CA TRP A 29 6.73 -2.58 6.38
C TRP A 29 7.01 -1.08 6.34
N LYS A 30 7.85 -0.61 7.27
CA LYS A 30 8.27 0.79 7.28
C LYS A 30 9.05 1.08 6.00
N GLU A 31 8.46 1.90 5.13
CA GLU A 31 9.05 2.29 3.87
C GLU A 31 10.32 3.14 4.07
N HIS A 32 11.29 2.96 3.18
CA HIS A 32 12.50 3.79 3.14
C HIS A 32 12.23 5.02 2.29
N VAL A 33 11.85 6.13 2.93
CA VAL A 33 11.42 7.37 2.26
C VAL A 33 12.54 8.41 2.23
N LEU A 34 12.72 9.04 1.07
CA LEU A 34 13.56 10.21 0.86
C LEU A 34 12.69 11.39 0.36
N GLY A 35 12.71 12.52 1.07
CA GLY A 35 11.94 13.73 0.73
C GLY A 35 10.80 14.04 1.70
N ASP A 36 9.98 15.03 1.35
CA ASP A 36 8.79 15.42 2.12
C ASP A 36 7.71 14.33 2.05
N ALA A 37 7.16 13.93 3.21
CA ALA A 37 6.10 12.93 3.29
C ALA A 37 4.81 13.38 2.59
N ASP A 38 4.57 14.68 2.52
CA ASP A 38 3.39 15.30 1.91
C ASP A 38 3.61 15.68 0.43
N ALA A 39 4.76 15.34 -0.14
CA ALA A 39 5.04 15.58 -1.56
C ALA A 39 3.97 14.93 -2.45
N PRO A 40 3.43 15.67 -3.45
CA PRO A 40 2.25 15.23 -4.20
C PRO A 40 2.53 14.07 -5.17
N VAL A 41 3.79 13.84 -5.53
CA VAL A 41 4.21 12.75 -6.42
C VAL A 41 5.06 11.75 -5.64
N THR A 42 4.85 10.45 -5.88
CA THR A 42 5.65 9.37 -5.29
C THR A 42 6.37 8.59 -6.39
N ILE A 43 7.70 8.50 -6.27
CA ILE A 43 8.57 7.66 -7.08
C ILE A 43 8.89 6.41 -6.26
N ILE A 44 8.68 5.22 -6.81
CA ILE A 44 9.06 3.96 -6.15
C ILE A 44 10.21 3.34 -6.94
N GLU A 45 11.37 3.23 -6.31
CA GLU A 45 12.54 2.56 -6.87
C GLU A 45 12.59 1.12 -6.34
N TYR A 46 12.55 0.15 -7.24
CA TYR A 46 12.86 -1.24 -6.92
C TYR A 46 14.29 -1.54 -7.33
N ALA A 47 15.16 -1.82 -6.38
CA ALA A 47 16.57 -1.99 -6.65
C ALA A 47 17.22 -3.04 -5.76
N SER A 48 18.25 -3.69 -6.31
CA SER A 48 19.13 -4.54 -5.52
C SER A 48 20.34 -3.73 -5.06
N LEU A 49 20.71 -3.86 -3.78
CA LEU A 49 21.95 -3.28 -3.24
C LEU A 49 23.23 -3.85 -3.90
N THR A 50 23.11 -4.96 -4.64
CA THR A 50 24.23 -5.58 -5.37
C THR A 50 24.18 -5.35 -6.88
N CYS A 51 23.21 -4.56 -7.37
CA CYS A 51 23.07 -4.24 -8.80
C CYS A 51 24.00 -3.08 -9.21
N PRO A 52 24.95 -3.29 -10.14
CA PRO A 52 25.90 -2.23 -10.53
C PRO A 52 25.25 -1.08 -11.31
N HIS A 53 24.19 -1.36 -12.07
CA HIS A 53 23.44 -0.31 -12.79
C HIS A 53 22.66 0.59 -11.83
N CYS A 54 22.18 0.00 -10.74
CA CYS A 54 21.48 0.70 -9.67
C CYS A 54 22.48 1.59 -8.91
N ALA A 55 23.71 1.11 -8.66
CA ALA A 55 24.79 1.94 -8.14
C ALA A 55 25.12 3.14 -9.06
N ALA A 56 25.18 2.93 -10.39
CA ALA A 56 25.38 4.01 -11.34
C ALA A 56 24.24 5.05 -11.27
N PHE A 57 22.97 4.61 -11.19
CA PHE A 57 21.82 5.50 -10.99
C PHE A 57 21.97 6.35 -9.72
N HIS A 58 22.30 5.73 -8.57
CA HIS A 58 22.46 6.44 -7.29
C HIS A 58 23.60 7.46 -7.31
N ASN A 59 24.68 7.18 -8.05
CA ASN A 59 25.86 8.05 -8.11
C ASN A 59 25.74 9.18 -9.15
N GLU A 60 25.09 8.92 -10.28
CA GLU A 60 25.15 9.81 -11.45
C GLU A 60 23.82 10.51 -11.74
N VAL A 61 22.68 9.87 -11.45
CA VAL A 61 21.35 10.35 -11.87
C VAL A 61 20.50 10.82 -10.70
N LEU A 62 20.49 10.05 -9.60
CA LEU A 62 19.72 10.39 -8.41
C LEU A 62 20.05 11.78 -7.84
N PRO A 63 21.31 12.28 -7.85
CA PRO A 63 21.60 13.63 -7.35
C PRO A 63 20.81 14.72 -8.08
N GLU A 64 20.68 14.63 -9.41
CA GLU A 64 19.92 15.60 -10.21
C GLU A 64 18.40 15.50 -9.92
N ILE A 65 17.87 14.29 -9.82
CA ILE A 65 16.48 14.04 -9.45
C ILE A 65 16.21 14.60 -8.05
N LYS A 66 17.12 14.36 -7.12
CA LYS A 66 17.02 14.82 -5.75
C LYS A 66 16.95 16.34 -5.69
N GLU A 67 17.89 17.03 -6.33
CA GLU A 67 17.92 18.50 -6.35
C GLU A 67 16.65 19.09 -6.99
N LYS A 68 16.24 18.56 -8.16
CA LYS A 68 15.16 19.18 -8.96
C LYS A 68 13.76 18.84 -8.47
N LEU A 69 13.56 17.66 -7.88
CA LEU A 69 12.23 17.12 -7.56
C LEU A 69 12.05 16.83 -6.07
N ILE A 70 13.03 16.19 -5.42
CA ILE A 70 12.88 15.75 -4.03
C ILE A 70 13.06 16.92 -3.07
N ASP A 71 14.15 17.67 -3.20
CA ASP A 71 14.49 18.79 -2.31
C ASP A 71 13.55 19.98 -2.50
N THR A 72 12.87 20.08 -3.65
CA THR A 72 11.85 21.09 -3.92
C THR A 72 10.45 20.69 -3.43
N GLY A 73 10.30 19.51 -2.81
CA GLY A 73 9.02 18.99 -2.30
C GLY A 73 8.04 18.57 -3.39
N LYS A 74 8.46 18.52 -4.66
CA LYS A 74 7.59 18.11 -5.78
C LYS A 74 7.34 16.62 -5.80
N ALA A 75 8.31 15.83 -5.32
CA ALA A 75 8.21 14.39 -5.22
C ALA A 75 8.88 13.85 -3.95
N LYS A 76 8.46 12.68 -3.52
CA LYS A 76 9.19 11.81 -2.60
C LYS A 76 9.59 10.52 -3.28
N MET A 77 10.68 9.91 -2.84
CA MET A 77 11.14 8.63 -3.34
C MET A 77 11.04 7.56 -2.25
N ILE A 78 10.60 6.36 -2.63
CA ILE A 78 10.52 5.18 -1.77
C ILE A 78 11.41 4.10 -2.36
N PHE A 79 12.35 3.59 -1.58
CA PHE A 79 13.22 2.49 -1.97
C PHE A 79 12.67 1.13 -1.51
N ARG A 80 12.66 0.13 -2.40
CA ARG A 80 12.18 -1.22 -2.16
C ARG A 80 13.08 -2.29 -2.76
#